data_AF-A0A8E0VJM8-F1
#
_entry.id   AF-A0A8E0VJM8-F1
#
_cell.length_a   1.000
_cell.length_b   1.000
_cell.length_c   1.000
_cell.angle_alpha   90.00
_cell.angle_beta   90.00
_cell.angle_gamma   90.00
#
_symmetry.space_group_name_H-M   'P 1'
#
loop_
_entity.id
_entity.type
_entity.pdbx_description
1 polymer ?
#
loop_
_entity_poly.entity_id
_entity_poly.type
_entity_poly.pdbx_seq_one_letter_code
_entity_poly.pdbx_strand_id
1 'polypeptide(L)'
;MPIFLLLLKLYSFRISVCFKWNFQAQQSIGYCPQFDALLTYLTGRETLEFYGRLRGLHGGLIRVEIERLLHELHLTHHADVAVKYYSGGQRRKLSVAVALLGDSPLLCLDEPTTGVDPISRRRVWSAIIRHNQRGRTVLLSSHSIEECEVLCSRVAIMVNGRFKCLGTCQHLKDRFGRGYNLAIQVSARPRSPSESIENSPNESRRSSGSDLLTASDTDMVASENPMCQVALNNVVSQTMRFVTQSFPEAQLIDRHQGLLQYHFPLPIRGSLDLGRIFRLIEENKSRLNVVNYSVCQTTLEQIFIDLAKLQQRSRADLPGVWSCFPIRCESCASCGCCGPSDP
;
A
#
# COMPACT_ATOMS: atom_id res chain seq x y z
N MET A 1 -10.27 19.43 7.07
CA MET A 1 -9.19 18.58 6.53
C MET A 1 -9.55 17.14 6.86
N PRO A 2 -9.89 16.29 5.88
CA PRO A 2 -10.21 14.90 6.16
C PRO A 2 -8.96 14.16 6.68
N ILE A 3 -9.01 13.72 7.92
CA ILE A 3 -7.92 13.02 8.60
C ILE A 3 -8.07 11.53 8.27
N PHE A 4 -7.18 11.01 7.44
CA PHE A 4 -6.91 9.58 7.47
C PHE A 4 -5.87 9.34 8.55
N LEU A 5 -6.26 8.63 9.61
CA LEU A 5 -5.32 8.04 10.53
C LEU A 5 -5.29 6.56 10.21
N LEU A 6 -4.14 6.10 9.75
CA LEU A 6 -3.92 4.70 9.45
C LEU A 6 -3.17 4.03 10.60
N LEU A 7 -3.59 2.82 10.95
CA LEU A 7 -2.85 1.91 11.83
C LEU A 7 -2.20 0.79 11.01
N LEU A 8 -0.89 0.91 10.74
CA LEU A 8 -0.10 -0.19 10.17
C LEU A 8 0.11 -1.27 11.23
N LYS A 9 -0.46 -2.46 10.98
CA LYS A 9 -0.51 -3.60 11.90
C LYS A 9 0.76 -4.44 11.86
N LEU A 10 1.37 -4.69 13.02
CA LEU A 10 2.36 -5.78 13.18
C LEU A 10 1.81 -7.08 13.77
N TYR A 11 0.55 -7.09 14.21
CA TYR A 11 -0.21 -8.29 14.60
C TYR A 11 -1.72 -7.98 14.46
N SER A 12 -2.58 -9.00 14.60
CA SER A 12 -4.04 -8.98 14.45
C SER A 12 -4.75 -7.98 15.38
N PHE A 13 -4.54 -6.69 15.13
CA PHE A 13 -5.23 -5.59 15.78
C PHE A 13 -6.64 -5.52 15.21
N ARG A 14 -7.62 -5.45 16.09
CA ARG A 14 -9.01 -5.19 15.72
C ARG A 14 -9.33 -3.80 16.19
N ILE A 15 -9.95 -2.99 15.33
CA ILE A 15 -10.56 -1.74 15.80
C ILE A 15 -11.70 -2.16 16.75
N SER A 16 -11.43 -2.15 18.04
CA SER A 16 -12.44 -2.41 19.06
C SER A 16 -13.07 -1.09 19.46
N VAL A 17 -14.27 -0.82 18.96
CA VAL A 17 -15.10 0.27 19.49
C VAL A 17 -15.60 -0.16 20.87
N CYS A 18 -14.86 0.20 21.91
CA CYS A 18 -15.17 -0.22 23.27
C CYS A 18 -16.49 0.41 23.76
N PHE A 19 -17.40 -0.37 24.32
CA PHE A 19 -18.73 0.07 24.77
C PHE A 19 -18.76 1.18 25.85
N LYS A 20 -17.60 1.67 26.32
CA LYS A 20 -17.49 2.87 27.17
C LYS A 20 -17.71 4.20 26.42
N TRP A 21 -17.84 4.19 25.09
CA TRP A 21 -18.21 5.38 24.33
C TRP A 21 -19.68 5.76 24.59
N ASN A 22 -19.94 7.07 24.71
CA ASN A 22 -21.30 7.60 24.84
C ASN A 22 -22.16 7.18 23.62
N PHE A 23 -23.42 6.81 23.83
CA PHE A 23 -24.32 6.27 22.79
C PHE A 23 -24.42 7.19 21.55
N GLN A 24 -24.40 8.51 21.78
CA GLN A 24 -24.40 9.52 20.73
C GLN A 24 -23.17 9.44 19.80
N ALA A 25 -22.00 9.09 20.34
CA ALA A 25 -20.79 8.91 19.54
C ALA A 25 -20.90 7.67 18.64
N GLN A 26 -21.48 6.57 19.14
CA GLN A 26 -21.65 5.34 18.35
C GLN A 26 -22.59 5.52 17.16
N GLN A 27 -23.65 6.34 17.31
CA GLN A 27 -24.55 6.68 16.21
C GLN A 27 -23.87 7.45 15.08
N SER A 28 -22.82 8.22 15.42
CA SER A 28 -22.07 9.04 14.46
C SER A 28 -20.95 8.28 13.71
N ILE A 29 -20.77 6.98 13.97
CA ILE A 29 -19.68 6.17 13.40
C ILE A 29 -20.23 5.17 12.38
N GLY A 30 -19.69 5.17 11.16
CA GLY A 30 -19.76 4.04 10.22
C GLY A 30 -18.64 3.07 10.50
N TYR A 31 -18.92 1.77 10.61
CA TYR A 31 -17.89 0.79 10.99
C TYR A 31 -17.94 -0.44 10.09
N CYS A 32 -16.79 -0.78 9.49
CA CYS A 32 -16.58 -2.04 8.78
C CYS A 32 -15.61 -2.91 9.60
N PRO A 33 -16.08 -3.97 10.26
CA PRO A 33 -15.22 -4.87 11.02
C PRO A 33 -14.31 -5.71 10.12
N GLN A 34 -13.26 -6.29 10.71
CA GLN A 34 -12.35 -7.21 10.00
C GLN A 34 -13.07 -8.48 9.48
N PHE A 35 -14.10 -8.94 10.18
CA PHE A 35 -14.95 -10.06 9.75
C PHE A 35 -16.21 -9.53 9.06
N ASP A 36 -16.80 -10.31 8.15
CA ASP A 36 -18.01 -9.90 7.45
C ASP A 36 -19.25 -10.13 8.33
N ALA A 37 -19.71 -9.07 9.01
CA ALA A 37 -20.88 -9.08 9.90
C ALA A 37 -22.21 -8.97 9.12
N LEU A 38 -22.44 -9.86 8.16
CA LEU A 38 -23.57 -9.80 7.23
C LEU A 38 -24.63 -10.87 7.52
N LEU A 39 -25.89 -10.53 7.25
CA LEU A 39 -27.02 -11.45 7.34
C LEU A 39 -27.06 -12.33 6.09
N THR A 40 -26.71 -13.60 6.24
CA THR A 40 -26.47 -14.54 5.11
C THR A 40 -27.72 -14.86 4.30
N TYR A 41 -28.91 -14.79 4.91
CA TYR A 41 -30.18 -15.13 4.28
C TYR A 41 -30.83 -13.96 3.53
N LEU A 42 -30.40 -12.73 3.79
CA LEU A 42 -30.87 -11.55 3.06
C LEU A 42 -30.11 -11.38 1.75
N THR A 43 -30.71 -10.71 0.78
CA THR A 43 -30.02 -10.21 -0.41
C THR A 43 -29.13 -9.01 -0.08
N GLY A 44 -28.21 -8.64 -0.97
CA GLY A 44 -27.37 -7.45 -0.78
C GLY A 44 -28.21 -6.17 -0.67
N ARG A 45 -29.26 -6.06 -1.48
CA ARG A 45 -30.22 -4.95 -1.45
C ARG A 45 -30.97 -4.89 -0.13
N GLU A 46 -31.56 -6.00 0.30
CA GLU A 46 -32.29 -6.07 1.58
C GLU A 46 -31.38 -5.81 2.77
N THR A 47 -30.13 -6.27 2.72
CA THR A 47 -29.13 -6.00 3.77
C THR A 47 -28.88 -4.50 3.90
N LEU A 48 -28.66 -3.80 2.78
CA LEU A 48 -28.47 -2.35 2.79
C LEU A 48 -29.74 -1.60 3.20
N GLU A 49 -30.92 -2.09 2.81
CA GLU A 49 -32.19 -1.51 3.24
C GLU A 49 -32.40 -1.67 4.76
N PHE A 50 -32.11 -2.85 5.29
CA PHE A 50 -32.17 -3.12 6.72
C PHE A 50 -31.26 -2.18 7.52
N TYR A 51 -29.97 -2.11 7.16
CA TYR A 51 -29.04 -1.22 7.84
C TYR A 51 -29.35 0.27 7.61
N GLY A 52 -29.86 0.64 6.43
CA GLY A 52 -30.22 2.02 6.12
C GLY A 52 -31.36 2.52 6.99
N ARG A 53 -32.39 1.70 7.19
CA ARG A 53 -33.49 2.01 8.11
C ARG A 53 -33.02 2.11 9.55
N LEU A 54 -32.13 1.22 10.00
CA LEU A 54 -31.51 1.31 11.33
C LEU A 54 -30.71 2.61 11.54
N ARG A 55 -30.17 3.18 10.46
CA ARG A 55 -29.44 4.45 10.46
C ARG A 55 -30.36 5.68 10.32
N GLY A 56 -31.67 5.48 10.28
CA GLY A 56 -32.66 6.54 10.18
C GLY A 56 -32.89 7.05 8.75
N LEU A 57 -32.46 6.31 7.72
CA LEU A 57 -32.82 6.62 6.33
C LEU A 57 -34.23 6.12 6.04
N HIS A 58 -35.08 7.00 5.51
CA HIS A 58 -36.49 6.72 5.24
C HIS A 58 -36.90 7.16 3.84
N GLY A 59 -38.04 6.65 3.36
CA GLY A 59 -38.68 7.07 2.11
C GLY A 59 -37.87 6.74 0.85
N GLY A 60 -37.95 7.59 -0.17
CA GLY A 60 -37.25 7.38 -1.45
C GLY A 60 -35.73 7.50 -1.36
N LEU A 61 -35.22 8.25 -0.38
CA LEU A 61 -33.79 8.52 -0.20
C LEU A 61 -32.98 7.24 0.04
N ILE A 62 -33.55 6.28 0.78
CA ILE A 62 -32.87 5.01 1.05
C ILE A 62 -32.61 4.22 -0.23
N ARG A 63 -33.58 4.18 -1.16
CA ARG A 63 -33.45 3.44 -2.42
C ARG A 63 -32.39 4.07 -3.32
N VAL A 64 -32.38 5.40 -3.41
CA VAL A 64 -31.38 6.14 -4.19
C VAL A 64 -29.98 5.88 -3.64
N GLU A 65 -29.81 5.92 -2.32
CA GLU A 65 -28.53 5.69 -1.68
C GLU A 65 -28.04 4.24 -1.82
N ILE A 66 -28.95 3.26 -1.72
CA ILE A 66 -28.65 1.85 -1.95
C ILE A 66 -28.16 1.61 -3.38
N GLU A 67 -28.90 2.10 -4.38
CA GLU A 67 -28.52 1.95 -5.79
C GLU A 67 -27.18 2.62 -6.08
N ARG A 68 -26.94 3.80 -5.51
CA ARG A 68 -25.65 4.48 -5.62
C ARG A 68 -24.52 3.62 -5.08
N LEU A 69 -24.64 3.09 -3.86
CA LEU A 69 -23.60 2.26 -3.24
C LEU A 69 -23.37 0.94 -4.00
N LEU A 70 -24.44 0.28 -4.45
CA LEU A 70 -24.36 -0.94 -5.24
C LEU A 70 -23.63 -0.70 -6.57
N HIS A 71 -23.90 0.43 -7.23
CA HIS A 71 -23.22 0.81 -8.46
C HIS A 71 -21.74 1.13 -8.21
N GLU A 72 -21.46 1.95 -7.19
CA GLU A 72 -20.09 2.38 -6.85
C GLU A 72 -19.16 1.22 -6.51
N LEU A 73 -19.68 0.18 -5.84
CA LEU A 73 -18.93 -1.01 -5.44
C LEU A 73 -19.07 -2.17 -6.43
N HIS A 74 -19.75 -1.95 -7.56
CA HIS A 74 -19.95 -2.97 -8.60
C HIS A 74 -20.56 -4.26 -8.02
N LEU A 75 -21.68 -4.09 -7.31
CA LEU A 75 -22.49 -5.16 -6.73
C LEU A 75 -23.91 -5.24 -7.33
N THR A 76 -24.25 -4.37 -8.28
CA THR A 76 -25.57 -4.32 -8.96
C THR A 76 -26.02 -5.68 -9.50
N HIS A 77 -25.15 -6.42 -10.20
CA HIS A 77 -25.50 -7.74 -10.76
C HIS A 77 -25.82 -8.81 -9.71
N HIS A 78 -25.36 -8.63 -8.47
CA HIS A 78 -25.56 -9.59 -7.38
C HIS A 78 -26.52 -9.02 -6.32
N ALA A 79 -27.10 -7.83 -6.54
CA ALA A 79 -27.87 -7.10 -5.55
C ALA A 79 -29.05 -7.91 -4.99
N ASP A 80 -29.72 -8.66 -5.86
CA ASP A 80 -30.90 -9.47 -5.53
C ASP A 80 -30.57 -10.96 -5.30
N VAL A 81 -29.29 -11.29 -5.15
CA VAL A 81 -28.81 -12.62 -4.77
C VAL A 81 -28.57 -12.67 -3.26
N ALA A 82 -28.94 -13.77 -2.61
CA ALA A 82 -28.71 -13.95 -1.17
C ALA A 82 -27.22 -13.94 -0.82
N VAL A 83 -26.85 -13.25 0.27
CA VAL A 83 -25.46 -13.04 0.71
C VAL A 83 -24.70 -14.35 0.96
N LYS A 84 -25.39 -15.43 1.31
CA LYS A 84 -24.77 -16.76 1.45
C LYS A 84 -24.08 -17.28 0.17
N TYR A 85 -24.51 -16.80 -1.01
CA TYR A 85 -23.91 -17.17 -2.30
C TYR A 85 -22.84 -16.18 -2.77
N TYR A 86 -22.55 -15.14 -1.99
CA TYR A 86 -21.52 -14.17 -2.35
C TYR A 86 -20.12 -14.76 -2.15
N SER A 87 -19.21 -14.43 -3.06
CA SER A 87 -17.78 -14.68 -2.86
C SER A 87 -17.26 -13.91 -1.64
N GLY A 88 -16.09 -14.30 -1.11
CA GLY A 88 -15.45 -13.56 0.00
C GLY A 88 -15.27 -12.07 -0.31
N GLY A 89 -14.78 -11.73 -1.51
CA GLY A 89 -14.64 -10.35 -1.93
C GLY A 89 -15.97 -9.62 -2.09
N GLN A 90 -17.04 -10.29 -2.53
CA GLN A 90 -18.37 -9.69 -2.63
C GLN A 90 -18.96 -9.39 -1.25
N ARG A 91 -18.83 -10.31 -0.28
CA ARG A 91 -19.21 -10.08 1.12
C ARG A 91 -18.41 -8.91 1.68
N ARG A 92 -17.12 -8.84 1.39
CA ARG A 92 -16.28 -7.73 1.84
C ARG A 92 -16.76 -6.38 1.30
N LYS A 93 -17.06 -6.30 0.01
CA LYS A 93 -17.61 -5.10 -0.62
C LYS A 93 -18.95 -4.71 0.01
N LEU A 94 -19.82 -5.66 0.30
CA LEU A 94 -21.10 -5.39 0.96
C LEU A 94 -20.89 -4.88 2.41
N SER A 95 -19.93 -5.43 3.15
CA SER A 95 -19.55 -4.94 4.49
C SER A 95 -19.08 -3.48 4.45
N VAL A 96 -18.24 -3.13 3.47
CA VAL A 96 -17.84 -1.73 3.24
C VAL A 96 -19.05 -0.87 2.86
N ALA A 97 -19.97 -1.37 2.02
CA ALA A 97 -21.19 -0.66 1.65
C ALA A 97 -22.05 -0.31 2.87
N VAL A 98 -22.21 -1.25 3.81
CA VAL A 98 -22.93 -1.03 5.07
C VAL A 98 -22.26 0.06 5.91
N ALA A 99 -20.92 0.09 5.98
CA ALA A 99 -20.21 1.13 6.71
C ALA A 99 -20.32 2.52 6.06
N LEU A 100 -20.35 2.57 4.72
CA LEU A 100 -20.50 3.79 3.94
C LEU A 100 -21.94 4.34 3.97
N LEU A 101 -22.91 3.53 4.37
CA LEU A 101 -24.32 3.87 4.35
C LEU A 101 -24.67 4.99 5.34
N GLY A 102 -25.45 5.96 4.86
CA GLY A 102 -25.82 7.18 5.60
C GLY A 102 -24.66 8.19 5.68
N ASP A 103 -24.85 9.27 6.43
CA ASP A 103 -23.91 10.41 6.50
C ASP A 103 -23.16 10.51 7.84
N SER A 104 -22.68 9.38 8.35
CA SER A 104 -21.80 9.34 9.52
C SER A 104 -20.54 10.19 9.34
N PRO A 105 -20.23 11.13 10.26
CA PRO A 105 -19.06 12.00 10.15
C PRO A 105 -17.73 11.25 10.30
N LEU A 106 -17.71 10.11 10.99
CA LEU A 106 -16.53 9.26 11.16
C LEU A 106 -16.78 7.86 10.57
N LEU A 107 -15.87 7.41 9.71
CA LEU A 107 -15.88 6.08 9.11
C LEU A 107 -14.66 5.30 9.59
N CYS A 108 -14.86 4.17 10.26
CA CYS A 108 -13.81 3.27 10.73
C CYS A 108 -13.82 1.99 9.87
N LEU A 109 -12.75 1.75 9.13
CA LEU A 109 -12.62 0.62 8.22
C LEU A 109 -11.47 -0.27 8.66
N ASP A 110 -11.78 -1.48 9.10
CA ASP A 110 -10.77 -2.47 9.48
C ASP A 110 -10.56 -3.47 8.34
N GLU A 111 -9.45 -3.34 7.61
CA GLU A 111 -9.01 -4.21 6.50
C GLU A 111 -9.94 -4.25 5.25
N PRO A 112 -10.51 -3.12 4.79
CA PRO A 112 -11.68 -3.11 3.89
C PRO A 112 -11.47 -3.80 2.54
N THR A 113 -10.23 -4.06 2.12
CA THR A 113 -9.93 -4.68 0.83
C THR A 113 -9.29 -6.06 0.91
N THR A 114 -9.25 -6.65 2.12
CA THR A 114 -8.79 -8.04 2.31
C THR A 114 -9.70 -9.01 1.57
N GLY A 115 -9.12 -9.90 0.77
CA GLY A 115 -9.86 -10.90 0.00
C GLY A 115 -10.63 -10.34 -1.21
N VAL A 116 -10.41 -9.06 -1.56
CA VAL A 116 -10.96 -8.42 -2.76
C VAL A 116 -9.93 -8.47 -3.89
N ASP A 117 -10.38 -8.83 -5.09
CA ASP A 117 -9.54 -8.89 -6.29
C ASP A 117 -8.92 -7.50 -6.62
N PRO A 118 -7.79 -7.45 -7.35
CA PRO A 118 -7.07 -6.19 -7.62
C PRO A 118 -7.91 -5.10 -8.32
N ILE A 119 -8.85 -5.48 -9.18
CA ILE A 119 -9.66 -4.53 -9.95
C ILE A 119 -10.76 -3.96 -9.06
N SER A 120 -11.48 -4.82 -8.34
CA SER A 120 -12.51 -4.46 -7.37
C SER A 120 -11.94 -3.62 -6.22
N ARG A 121 -10.69 -3.86 -5.80
CA ARG A 121 -10.02 -3.07 -4.76
C ARG A 121 -9.95 -1.59 -5.12
N ARG A 122 -9.57 -1.26 -6.36
CA ARG A 122 -9.51 0.13 -6.83
C ARG A 122 -10.88 0.81 -6.76
N ARG A 123 -11.97 0.06 -6.99
CA ARG A 123 -13.35 0.57 -6.87
C ARG A 123 -13.72 0.88 -5.42
N VAL A 124 -13.36 0.00 -4.49
CA VAL A 124 -13.52 0.23 -3.05
C VAL A 124 -12.75 1.49 -2.63
N TRP A 125 -11.49 1.62 -3.06
CA TRP A 125 -10.68 2.82 -2.79
C TRP A 125 -11.33 4.10 -3.32
N SER A 126 -11.83 4.05 -4.55
CA SER A 126 -12.51 5.18 -5.19
C SER A 126 -13.76 5.59 -4.40
N ALA A 127 -14.54 4.62 -3.90
CA ALA A 127 -15.70 4.89 -3.06
C ALA A 127 -15.31 5.55 -1.74
N ILE A 128 -14.27 5.05 -1.06
CA ILE A 128 -13.76 5.63 0.20
C ILE A 128 -13.29 7.07 -0.03
N ILE A 129 -12.52 7.32 -1.09
CA ILE A 129 -12.02 8.66 -1.43
C ILE A 129 -13.19 9.62 -1.70
N ARG A 130 -14.21 9.20 -2.46
CA ARG A 130 -15.41 10.02 -2.70
C ARG A 130 -16.13 10.38 -1.41
N HIS A 131 -16.30 9.42 -0.51
CA HIS A 131 -16.95 9.68 0.78
C HIS A 131 -16.13 10.60 1.68
N ASN A 132 -14.80 10.50 1.63
CA ASN A 132 -13.89 11.41 2.31
C ASN A 132 -13.98 12.85 1.76
N GLN A 133 -14.07 13.00 0.43
CA GLN A 133 -14.24 14.30 -0.23
C GLN A 133 -15.56 14.99 0.12
N ARG A 134 -16.58 14.24 0.55
CA ARG A 134 -17.85 14.78 1.08
C ARG A 134 -17.74 15.31 2.52
N GLY A 135 -16.53 15.38 3.09
CA GLY A 135 -16.30 15.93 4.43
C GLY A 135 -16.32 14.91 5.57
N ARG A 136 -16.41 13.61 5.26
CA ARG A 136 -16.32 12.53 6.25
C ARG A 136 -14.85 12.30 6.63
N THR A 137 -14.60 11.96 7.88
CA THR A 137 -13.28 11.53 8.36
C THR A 137 -13.19 10.02 8.27
N VAL A 138 -12.08 9.47 7.79
CA VAL A 138 -11.93 8.02 7.60
C VAL A 138 -10.73 7.49 8.39
N LEU A 139 -10.99 6.66 9.38
CA LEU A 139 -9.98 5.85 10.07
C LEU A 139 -9.85 4.50 9.36
N LEU A 140 -8.64 4.14 8.96
CA LEU A 140 -8.38 2.90 8.23
C LEU A 140 -7.36 2.05 8.99
N SER A 141 -7.54 0.74 9.05
CA SER A 141 -6.45 -0.19 9.34
C SER A 141 -6.23 -1.12 8.17
N SER A 142 -4.98 -1.28 7.78
CA SER A 142 -4.58 -2.13 6.66
C SER A 142 -3.19 -2.71 6.90
N HIS A 143 -2.98 -3.90 6.36
CA HIS A 143 -1.66 -4.50 6.19
C HIS A 143 -1.02 -4.18 4.84
N SER A 144 -1.80 -3.66 3.88
CA SER A 144 -1.32 -3.31 2.54
C SER A 144 -0.79 -1.88 2.53
N ILE A 145 0.52 -1.73 2.37
CA ILE A 145 1.15 -0.40 2.35
C ILE A 145 0.75 0.39 1.10
N GLU A 146 0.45 -0.30 0.00
CA GLU A 146 -0.12 0.33 -1.21
C GLU A 146 -1.46 1.00 -0.90
N GLU A 147 -2.38 0.31 -0.20
CA GLU A 147 -3.67 0.88 0.21
C GLU A 147 -3.48 2.12 1.09
N CYS A 148 -2.48 2.05 1.96
CA CYS A 148 -2.12 3.11 2.90
C CYS A 148 -1.61 4.36 2.16
N GLU A 149 -0.70 4.19 1.20
CA GLU A 149 -0.16 5.29 0.41
C GLU A 149 -1.20 5.94 -0.50
N VAL A 150 -2.15 5.17 -1.03
CA VAL A 150 -3.21 5.68 -1.92
C VAL A 150 -4.32 6.40 -1.13
N LEU A 151 -4.76 5.84 -0.02
CA LEU A 151 -5.92 6.37 0.71
C LEU A 151 -5.56 7.42 1.75
N CYS A 152 -4.39 7.32 2.39
CA CYS A 152 -4.16 8.01 3.65
C CYS A 152 -3.36 9.31 3.47
N SER A 153 -3.88 10.41 4.03
CA SER A 153 -3.15 11.67 4.20
C SER A 153 -2.08 11.59 5.28
N ARG A 154 -2.32 10.79 6.33
CA ARG A 154 -1.36 10.52 7.41
C ARG A 154 -1.34 9.03 7.74
N VAL A 155 -0.15 8.55 8.02
CA VAL A 155 0.15 7.16 8.35
C VAL A 155 0.71 7.09 9.76
N ALA A 156 0.18 6.16 10.56
CA ALA A 156 0.75 5.82 11.85
C ALA A 156 1.21 4.35 11.85
N ILE A 157 2.42 4.10 12.35
CA ILE A 157 2.94 2.74 12.51
C ILE A 157 2.85 2.35 13.98
N MET A 158 2.17 1.25 14.25
CA MET A 158 2.03 0.70 15.59
C MET A 158 2.92 -0.53 15.76
N VAL A 159 3.67 -0.56 16.86
CA VAL A 159 4.62 -1.62 17.21
C VAL A 159 4.40 -1.98 18.68
N ASN A 160 4.12 -3.25 18.99
CA ASN A 160 3.82 -3.73 20.36
C ASN A 160 2.73 -2.89 21.08
N GLY A 161 1.64 -2.56 20.37
CA GLY A 161 0.53 -1.78 20.91
C GLY A 161 0.83 -0.29 21.16
N ARG A 162 2.02 0.21 20.79
CA ARG A 162 2.39 1.63 20.90
C ARG A 162 2.62 2.23 19.52
N PHE A 163 2.12 3.45 19.31
CA PHE A 163 2.47 4.24 18.13
C PHE A 163 3.95 4.58 18.16
N LYS A 164 4.68 4.19 17.12
CA LYS A 164 6.11 4.54 16.97
C LYS A 164 6.32 5.78 16.12
N CYS A 165 5.48 5.95 15.11
CA CYS A 165 5.53 7.13 14.27
C CYS A 165 4.15 7.49 13.74
N LEU A 166 3.99 8.77 13.42
CA LEU A 166 2.80 9.37 12.85
C LEU A 166 3.24 10.53 11.94
N GLY A 167 2.80 10.55 10.70
CA GLY A 167 3.15 11.61 9.77
C GLY A 167 2.61 11.37 8.36
N THR A 168 2.96 12.22 7.40
CA THR A 168 2.72 11.92 5.99
C THR A 168 3.66 10.81 5.52
N CYS A 169 3.35 10.14 4.41
CA CYS A 169 4.24 9.12 3.84
C CYS A 169 5.65 9.69 3.58
N GLN A 170 5.74 10.93 3.09
CA GLN A 170 7.02 11.60 2.88
C GLN A 170 7.76 11.88 4.19
N HIS A 171 7.07 12.41 5.21
CA HIS A 171 7.69 12.65 6.52
C HIS A 171 8.27 11.36 7.12
N LEU A 172 7.57 10.24 6.97
CA LEU A 172 8.07 8.95 7.45
C LEU A 172 9.29 8.49 6.65
N LYS A 173 9.29 8.67 5.33
CA LYS A 173 10.43 8.37 4.45
C LYS A 173 11.65 9.24 4.76
N ASP A 174 11.45 10.50 5.11
CA ASP A 174 12.56 11.41 5.43
C ASP A 174 13.12 11.14 6.84
N ARG A 175 12.25 10.82 7.80
CA ARG A 175 12.64 10.61 9.21
C ARG A 175 13.21 9.21 9.48
N PHE A 176 12.65 8.18 8.84
CA PHE A 176 13.01 6.78 9.08
C PHE A 176 13.63 6.10 7.87
N GLY A 177 13.60 6.73 6.69
CA GLY A 177 14.30 6.22 5.52
C GLY A 177 15.80 6.20 5.80
N ARG A 178 16.41 5.05 5.53
CA ARG A 178 17.84 4.87 5.78
C ARG A 178 18.69 5.31 4.62
N GLY A 179 18.10 5.74 3.51
CA GLY A 179 18.88 6.05 2.32
C GLY A 179 18.16 5.84 1.00
N TYR A 180 18.97 5.78 -0.04
CA TYR A 180 18.57 5.43 -1.40
C TYR A 180 18.99 4.00 -1.74
N ASN A 181 18.22 3.36 -2.61
CA ASN A 181 18.54 2.07 -3.20
C ASN A 181 18.79 2.28 -4.69
N LEU A 182 19.84 1.67 -5.21
CA LEU A 182 20.20 1.66 -6.62
C LEU A 182 20.23 0.22 -7.10
N ALA A 183 19.47 -0.07 -8.16
CA ALA A 183 19.62 -1.31 -8.90
C ALA A 183 20.23 -0.99 -10.27
N ILE A 184 21.29 -1.71 -10.66
CA ILE A 184 21.93 -1.60 -11.97
C ILE A 184 21.91 -2.98 -12.63
N GLN A 185 21.38 -3.05 -13.84
CA GLN A 185 21.48 -4.22 -14.71
C GLN A 185 22.54 -4.00 -15.77
N VAL A 186 23.53 -4.88 -15.85
CA VAL A 186 24.59 -4.83 -16.87
C VAL A 186 24.49 -5.99 -17.86
N SER A 187 25.00 -5.79 -19.08
CA SER A 187 25.11 -6.83 -20.11
C SER A 187 26.55 -6.99 -20.61
N ALA A 188 26.89 -8.21 -21.04
CA ALA A 188 28.16 -8.49 -21.68
C ALA A 188 28.25 -7.95 -23.12
N ARG A 189 27.11 -7.71 -23.78
CA ARG A 189 27.04 -7.12 -25.12
C ARG A 189 26.94 -5.59 -25.01
N PRO A 190 27.80 -4.81 -25.69
CA PRO A 190 27.63 -3.36 -25.80
C PRO A 190 26.38 -3.04 -26.62
N ARG A 191 25.63 -2.02 -26.20
CA ARG A 191 24.44 -1.52 -26.94
C ARG A 191 24.86 -0.94 -28.29
N SER A 192 24.20 -1.36 -29.36
CA SER A 192 24.13 -0.58 -30.60
C SER A 192 23.23 0.65 -30.38
N PRO A 193 23.54 1.84 -30.94
CA PRO A 193 22.81 3.09 -30.62
C PRO A 193 21.40 3.25 -31.20
N SER A 194 20.69 2.18 -31.61
CA SER A 194 19.51 2.28 -32.49
C SER A 194 18.25 1.60 -31.95
N GLU A 195 17.83 1.89 -30.73
CA GLU A 195 16.46 1.59 -30.27
C GLU A 195 15.92 2.78 -29.46
N SER A 196 15.47 3.80 -30.18
CA SER A 196 14.61 4.86 -29.67
C SER A 196 13.15 4.43 -29.78
N ILE A 197 12.51 4.32 -28.61
CA ILE A 197 11.10 4.66 -28.30
C ILE A 197 10.21 4.91 -29.53
N GLU A 198 9.39 3.92 -29.91
CA GLU A 198 8.13 4.18 -30.61
C GLU A 198 6.96 4.14 -29.63
N ASN A 199 6.29 5.28 -29.51
CA ASN A 199 5.04 5.45 -28.79
C ASN A 199 3.85 5.21 -29.74
N SER A 200 2.87 4.47 -29.22
CA SER A 200 1.42 4.55 -29.50
C SER A 200 0.76 3.71 -30.61
N PRO A 201 -0.54 3.39 -30.43
CA PRO A 201 -1.15 2.14 -30.86
C PRO A 201 -2.02 2.32 -32.11
N ASN A 202 -2.18 1.26 -32.90
CA ASN A 202 -3.33 1.17 -33.79
C ASN A 202 -3.88 -0.26 -33.86
N GLU A 203 -5.14 -0.36 -33.45
CA GLU A 203 -6.01 -1.52 -33.60
C GLU A 203 -6.22 -1.86 -35.08
N SER A 204 -6.26 -3.14 -35.45
CA SER A 204 -7.46 -3.76 -36.04
C SER A 204 -7.29 -5.24 -36.46
N ARG A 205 -8.11 -6.08 -35.80
CA ARG A 205 -8.98 -7.15 -36.35
C ARG A 205 -8.41 -8.37 -37.12
N ARG A 206 -8.85 -9.54 -36.57
CA ARG A 206 -9.33 -10.80 -37.21
C ARG A 206 -8.24 -11.72 -37.79
N SER A 207 -8.31 -13.04 -37.81
CA SER A 207 -9.13 -14.10 -37.18
C SER A 207 -8.56 -15.44 -37.70
N SER A 208 -8.50 -16.46 -36.84
CA SER A 208 -8.48 -17.92 -37.11
C SER A 208 -7.80 -18.52 -38.36
N GLY A 209 -6.92 -19.50 -38.12
CA GLY A 209 -6.81 -20.70 -38.98
C GLY A 209 -5.40 -21.13 -39.39
N SER A 210 -4.90 -22.18 -38.71
CA SER A 210 -4.09 -23.32 -39.19
C SER A 210 -2.78 -23.15 -39.98
N ASP A 211 -1.85 -24.06 -39.64
CA ASP A 211 -0.75 -24.64 -40.44
C ASP A 211 0.71 -24.17 -40.19
N LEU A 212 1.38 -24.95 -39.34
CA LEU A 212 2.73 -25.51 -39.46
C LEU A 212 3.63 -25.04 -40.64
N LEU A 213 4.68 -24.26 -40.36
CA LEU A 213 6.10 -24.70 -40.20
C LEU A 213 7.12 -23.55 -40.43
N THR A 214 8.09 -23.49 -39.51
CA THR A 214 9.48 -23.01 -39.65
C THR A 214 9.75 -21.52 -39.90
N ALA A 215 10.23 -20.83 -38.85
CA ALA A 215 11.58 -20.23 -38.81
C ALA A 215 11.86 -19.52 -37.46
N SER A 216 12.94 -19.96 -36.81
CA SER A 216 13.78 -19.25 -35.82
C SER A 216 13.19 -18.80 -34.49
N ASP A 217 12.84 -19.78 -33.64
CA ASP A 217 13.10 -19.70 -32.21
C ASP A 217 14.60 -19.93 -31.95
N THR A 218 15.37 -18.84 -31.84
CA THR A 218 16.73 -18.88 -31.26
C THR A 218 16.87 -17.76 -30.26
N ASP A 219 16.19 -17.89 -29.11
CA ASP A 219 16.46 -17.06 -27.93
C ASP A 219 16.32 -17.84 -26.61
N MET A 220 16.61 -19.15 -26.64
CA MET A 220 16.63 -19.98 -25.42
C MET A 220 17.75 -21.02 -25.38
N VAL A 221 18.99 -20.69 -25.78
CA VAL A 221 20.19 -21.39 -25.27
C VAL A 221 21.39 -20.43 -25.27
N ALA A 222 21.51 -19.58 -24.24
CA ALA A 222 22.75 -18.83 -23.97
C ALA A 222 23.23 -19.02 -22.52
N SER A 223 22.87 -20.15 -21.89
CA SER A 223 23.13 -20.37 -20.47
C SER A 223 24.48 -21.02 -20.14
N GLU A 224 25.25 -21.58 -21.09
CA GLU A 224 26.48 -22.32 -20.73
C GLU A 224 27.66 -22.09 -21.69
N ASN A 225 27.84 -20.85 -22.17
CA ASN A 225 29.08 -20.50 -22.85
C ASN A 225 30.05 -19.80 -21.87
N PRO A 226 31.17 -20.43 -21.45
CA PRO A 226 32.05 -19.90 -20.41
C PRO A 226 32.64 -18.52 -20.76
N MET A 227 32.78 -18.22 -22.05
CA MET A 227 33.30 -16.94 -22.53
C MET A 227 32.33 -15.75 -22.28
N CYS A 228 31.01 -16.01 -22.35
CA CYS A 228 30.00 -14.99 -22.05
C CYS A 228 29.91 -14.67 -20.55
N GLN A 229 30.13 -15.66 -19.68
CA GLN A 229 30.15 -15.47 -18.23
C GLN A 229 31.39 -14.68 -17.78
N VAL A 230 32.56 -14.93 -18.36
CA VAL A 230 33.79 -14.15 -18.07
C VAL A 230 33.62 -12.68 -18.50
N ALA A 231 33.06 -12.44 -19.69
CA ALA A 231 32.78 -11.09 -20.16
C ALA A 231 31.80 -10.35 -19.23
N LEU A 232 30.71 -11.00 -18.82
CA LEU A 232 29.75 -10.42 -17.87
C LEU A 232 30.41 -10.13 -16.51
N ASN A 233 31.23 -11.03 -16.00
CA ASN A 233 31.94 -10.85 -14.73
C ASN A 233 32.94 -9.68 -14.77
N ASN A 234 33.57 -9.43 -15.92
CA ASN A 234 34.44 -8.27 -16.11
C ASN A 234 33.65 -6.95 -16.06
N VAL A 235 32.52 -6.89 -16.78
CA VAL A 235 31.63 -5.71 -16.77
C VAL A 235 31.06 -5.46 -15.37
N VAL A 236 30.62 -6.52 -14.69
CA VAL A 236 30.18 -6.45 -13.29
C VAL A 236 31.29 -5.89 -12.40
N SER A 237 32.50 -6.43 -12.50
CA SER A 237 33.65 -5.99 -11.69
C SER A 237 34.02 -4.53 -11.96
N GLN A 238 33.97 -4.09 -13.22
CA GLN A 238 34.19 -2.70 -13.60
C GLN A 238 33.12 -1.78 -13.01
N THR A 239 31.85 -2.18 -13.09
CA THR A 239 30.72 -1.41 -12.53
C THR A 239 30.81 -1.33 -11.01
N MET A 240 31.15 -2.44 -10.34
CA MET A 240 31.37 -2.44 -8.90
C MET A 240 32.49 -1.48 -8.49
N ARG A 241 33.63 -1.51 -9.18
CA ARG A 241 34.74 -0.57 -8.92
C ARG A 241 34.30 0.88 -9.12
N PHE A 242 33.56 1.17 -10.18
CA PHE A 242 33.04 2.51 -10.44
C PHE A 242 32.13 3.01 -9.32
N VAL A 243 31.20 2.17 -8.86
CA VAL A 243 30.27 2.54 -7.76
C VAL A 243 31.03 2.74 -6.46
N THR A 244 31.96 1.86 -6.09
CA THR A 244 32.77 2.00 -4.86
C THR A 244 33.68 3.23 -4.91
N GLN A 245 34.22 3.59 -6.08
CA GLN A 245 35.05 4.79 -6.25
C GLN A 245 34.21 6.08 -6.21
N SER A 246 33.06 6.08 -6.88
CA SER A 246 32.19 7.26 -6.97
C SER A 246 31.42 7.51 -5.68
N PHE A 247 31.08 6.44 -4.97
CA PHE A 247 30.28 6.43 -3.74
C PHE A 247 30.87 5.45 -2.72
N PRO A 248 31.87 5.88 -1.92
CA PRO A 248 32.52 5.01 -0.93
C PRO A 248 31.57 4.47 0.14
N GLU A 249 30.48 5.18 0.40
CA GLU A 249 29.48 4.82 1.41
C GLU A 249 28.43 3.82 0.91
N ALA A 250 28.44 3.48 -0.39
CA ALA A 250 27.48 2.56 -0.98
C ALA A 250 27.74 1.11 -0.51
N GLN A 251 26.71 0.47 0.04
CA GLN A 251 26.76 -0.92 0.50
C GLN A 251 26.12 -1.82 -0.55
N LEU A 252 26.84 -2.84 -1.03
CA LEU A 252 26.27 -3.86 -1.91
C LEU A 252 25.34 -4.76 -1.09
N ILE A 253 24.04 -4.76 -1.43
CA ILE A 253 23.03 -5.63 -0.82
C ILE A 253 23.01 -6.98 -1.52
N ASP A 254 23.00 -6.97 -2.86
CA ASP A 254 22.82 -8.18 -3.65
C ASP A 254 23.57 -8.11 -5.00
N ARG A 255 24.01 -9.27 -5.48
CA ARG A 255 24.66 -9.47 -6.78
C ARG A 255 24.19 -10.79 -7.36
N HIS A 256 23.47 -10.73 -8.47
CA HIS A 256 23.02 -11.93 -9.17
C HIS A 256 22.90 -11.70 -10.68
N GLN A 257 23.55 -12.54 -11.51
CA GLN A 257 23.40 -12.55 -12.98
C GLN A 257 23.45 -11.17 -13.66
N GLY A 258 24.37 -10.29 -13.24
CA GLY A 258 24.53 -8.95 -13.79
C GLY A 258 23.58 -7.88 -13.22
N LEU A 259 22.72 -8.23 -12.27
CA LEU A 259 22.00 -7.29 -11.41
C LEU A 259 22.86 -6.97 -10.18
N LEU A 260 23.06 -5.69 -9.92
CA LEU A 260 23.76 -5.17 -8.75
C LEU A 260 22.83 -4.25 -7.96
N GLN A 261 22.64 -4.55 -6.68
CA GLN A 261 21.83 -3.72 -5.77
C GLN A 261 22.70 -3.07 -4.70
N TYR A 262 22.61 -1.74 -4.59
CA TYR A 262 23.33 -0.93 -3.62
C TYR A 262 22.39 -0.13 -2.72
N HIS A 263 22.76 0.02 -1.45
CA HIS A 263 22.13 0.91 -0.47
C HIS A 263 23.08 2.06 -0.12
N PHE A 264 22.57 3.28 -0.11
CA PHE A 264 23.32 4.49 0.26
C PHE A 264 22.79 5.03 1.60
N PRO A 265 23.45 4.72 2.74
CA PRO A 265 22.97 5.10 4.06
C PRO A 265 22.99 6.63 4.29
N LEU A 266 22.00 7.20 4.97
CA LEU A 266 21.96 8.61 5.44
C LEU A 266 22.31 8.72 6.95
N PRO A 267 22.84 9.86 7.45
CA PRO A 267 23.09 11.12 6.77
C PRO A 267 24.53 11.19 6.25
N ILE A 268 24.66 11.16 4.93
CA ILE A 268 25.94 11.38 4.29
C ILE A 268 26.37 12.80 4.62
N ARG A 269 27.59 12.98 5.15
CA ARG A 269 28.17 14.32 5.34
C ARG A 269 28.40 14.94 3.96
N GLY A 270 27.38 15.60 3.42
CA GLY A 270 27.41 16.20 2.09
C GLY A 270 26.19 15.83 1.25
N SER A 271 25.85 16.72 0.33
CA SER A 271 24.68 16.70 -0.55
C SER A 271 24.70 15.53 -1.55
N LEU A 272 24.55 14.31 -1.09
CA LEU A 272 24.18 13.20 -1.95
C LEU A 272 22.69 13.31 -2.24
N ASP A 273 22.39 14.26 -3.13
CA ASP A 273 21.11 14.41 -3.75
C ASP A 273 20.89 13.23 -4.72
N LEU A 274 19.67 12.70 -4.75
CA LEU A 274 19.24 11.64 -5.67
C LEU A 274 19.65 11.98 -7.11
N GLY A 275 19.57 13.28 -7.47
CA GLY A 275 19.98 13.80 -8.76
C GLY A 275 21.46 13.60 -9.10
N ARG A 276 22.37 13.58 -8.11
CA ARG A 276 23.79 13.31 -8.33
C ARG A 276 24.04 11.84 -8.67
N ILE A 277 23.35 10.92 -7.99
CA ILE A 277 23.42 9.48 -8.27
C ILE A 277 22.93 9.21 -9.69
N PHE A 278 21.76 9.76 -10.04
CA PHE A 278 21.18 9.62 -11.37
C PHE A 278 22.10 10.15 -12.47
N ARG A 279 22.64 11.37 -12.28
CA ARG A 279 23.54 12.02 -13.25
C ARG A 279 24.79 11.18 -13.51
N LEU A 280 25.49 10.76 -12.46
CA LEU A 280 26.74 10.00 -12.60
C LEU A 280 26.55 8.66 -13.31
N ILE A 281 25.43 7.98 -13.07
CA ILE A 281 25.13 6.71 -13.72
C ILE A 281 24.76 6.93 -15.19
N GLU A 282 23.94 7.94 -15.49
CA GLU A 282 23.53 8.23 -16.86
C GLU A 282 24.73 8.67 -17.74
N GLU A 283 25.63 9.51 -17.20
CA GLU A 283 26.87 9.93 -17.88
C GLU A 283 27.82 8.76 -18.18
N ASN A 284 27.80 7.69 -17.39
CA ASN A 284 28.70 6.55 -17.51
C ASN A 284 28.03 5.27 -18.02
N LYS A 285 26.75 5.35 -18.42
CA LYS A 285 25.93 4.21 -18.84
C LYS A 285 26.52 3.42 -20.00
N SER A 286 27.03 4.11 -21.01
CA SER A 286 27.68 3.50 -22.19
C SER A 286 29.00 2.84 -21.82
N ARG A 287 29.80 3.49 -20.96
CA ARG A 287 31.10 2.97 -20.49
C ARG A 287 30.98 1.74 -19.61
N LEU A 288 29.86 1.61 -18.89
CA LEU A 288 29.60 0.54 -17.93
C LEU A 288 28.72 -0.58 -18.50
N ASN A 289 28.31 -0.51 -19.77
CA ASN A 289 27.37 -1.46 -20.40
C ASN A 289 26.11 -1.69 -19.55
N VAL A 290 25.55 -0.61 -19.02
CA VAL A 290 24.31 -0.65 -18.22
C VAL A 290 23.11 -0.74 -19.16
N VAL A 291 22.34 -1.82 -19.05
CA VAL A 291 21.07 -2.03 -19.75
C VAL A 291 19.99 -1.17 -19.11
N ASN A 292 19.85 -1.26 -17.80
CA ASN A 292 18.83 -0.51 -17.08
C ASN A 292 19.34 -0.18 -15.68
N TYR A 293 18.83 0.90 -15.09
CA TYR A 293 19.05 1.20 -13.69
C TYR A 293 17.80 1.84 -13.08
N SER A 294 17.65 1.69 -11.77
CA SER A 294 16.61 2.37 -11.01
C SER A 294 17.20 2.91 -9.72
N VAL A 295 16.80 4.12 -9.35
CA VAL A 295 17.17 4.73 -8.07
C VAL A 295 15.89 5.07 -7.32
N CYS A 296 15.72 4.53 -6.13
CA CYS A 296 14.52 4.68 -5.33
C CYS A 296 14.89 5.07 -3.90
N GLN A 297 14.11 5.94 -3.26
CA GLN A 297 14.20 6.13 -1.81
C GLN A 297 13.71 4.86 -1.11
N THR A 298 14.13 4.67 0.15
CA THR A 298 13.56 3.64 1.03
C THR A 298 12.03 3.71 1.02
N THR A 299 11.36 2.60 0.70
CA THR A 299 9.89 2.54 0.62
C THR A 299 9.29 2.56 2.02
N LEU A 300 8.00 2.94 2.12
CA LEU A 300 7.28 2.85 3.39
C LEU A 300 7.21 1.40 3.90
N GLU A 301 7.22 0.44 2.99
CA GLU A 301 7.34 -0.99 3.27
C GLU A 301 8.65 -1.37 3.92
N GLN A 302 9.78 -0.91 3.40
CA GLN A 302 11.06 -1.19 4.03
C GLN A 302 11.15 -0.54 5.43
N ILE A 303 10.63 0.67 5.59
CA ILE A 303 10.56 1.35 6.89
C ILE A 303 9.72 0.54 7.88
N PHE A 304 8.57 0.03 7.42
CA PHE A 304 7.70 -0.81 8.23
C PHE A 304 8.39 -2.11 8.65
N ILE A 305 9.03 -2.82 7.73
CA ILE A 305 9.80 -4.05 7.99
C ILE A 305 10.93 -3.78 8.99
N ASP A 306 11.62 -2.65 8.86
CA ASP A 306 12.73 -2.30 9.75
C ASP A 306 12.26 -2.00 11.17
N LEU A 307 11.15 -1.27 11.31
CA LEU A 307 10.49 -1.04 12.61
C LEU A 307 9.95 -2.35 13.21
N ALA A 308 9.50 -3.28 12.36
CA ALA A 308 9.07 -4.61 12.77
C ALA A 308 10.21 -5.46 13.33
N LYS A 309 11.37 -5.47 12.65
CA LYS A 309 12.55 -6.22 13.09
C LYS A 309 13.05 -5.78 14.48
N LEU A 310 12.87 -4.50 14.84
CA LEU A 310 13.19 -4.02 16.19
C LEU A 310 12.37 -4.70 17.29
N GLN A 311 11.19 -5.26 16.97
CA GLN A 311 10.38 -6.04 17.93
C GLN A 311 11.05 -7.34 18.35
N GLN A 312 11.70 -8.04 17.41
CA GLN A 312 12.32 -9.34 17.69
C GLN A 312 13.50 -9.22 18.65
N ARG A 313 14.16 -8.05 18.70
CA ARG A 313 15.26 -7.77 19.63
C ARG A 313 14.79 -7.40 21.03
N SER A 314 13.62 -6.77 21.19
CA SER A 314 13.11 -6.33 22.51
C SER A 314 12.22 -7.35 23.22
N ARG A 315 11.91 -8.49 22.60
CA ARG A 315 11.03 -9.53 23.17
C ARG A 315 11.70 -10.37 24.26
N ALA A 316 12.98 -10.13 24.54
CA ALA A 316 13.69 -10.76 25.66
C ALA A 316 13.23 -10.23 27.03
N ASP A 317 12.62 -9.04 27.09
CA ASP A 317 12.17 -8.44 28.35
C ASP A 317 10.77 -7.83 28.20
N LEU A 318 9.76 -8.47 28.79
CA LEU A 318 8.63 -7.89 29.57
C LEU A 318 7.31 -8.69 29.42
N PRO A 319 6.56 -8.88 30.53
CA PRO A 319 5.29 -9.58 30.56
C PRO A 319 4.13 -8.72 30.03
N GLY A 320 3.13 -9.39 29.45
CA GLY A 320 1.98 -8.77 28.80
C GLY A 320 1.05 -8.04 29.75
N VAL A 321 0.92 -6.72 29.59
CA VAL A 321 -0.21 -5.94 30.07
C VAL A 321 -0.64 -5.00 28.93
N TRP A 322 -1.86 -5.20 28.43
CA TRP A 322 -2.47 -4.38 27.40
C TRP A 322 -3.23 -3.23 28.07
N SER A 323 -2.69 -2.01 28.05
CA SER A 323 -3.42 -0.83 28.50
C SER A 323 -4.06 -0.10 27.32
N CYS A 324 -5.36 0.20 27.44
CA CYS A 324 -6.05 1.14 26.56
C CYS A 324 -5.46 2.54 26.78
N PHE A 325 -4.83 3.11 25.76
CA PHE A 325 -4.35 4.49 25.83
C PHE A 325 -5.38 5.47 25.25
N PRO A 326 -5.80 6.50 26.00
CA PRO A 326 -6.53 7.62 25.41
C PRO A 326 -5.57 8.43 24.53
N ILE A 327 -5.99 8.70 23.30
CA ILE A 327 -5.31 9.63 22.39
C ILE A 327 -5.41 11.02 23.04
N ARG A 328 -4.33 11.51 23.65
CA ARG A 328 -4.27 12.89 24.15
C ARG A 328 -4.14 13.85 22.96
N CYS A 329 -5.06 14.80 22.87
CA CYS A 329 -5.00 15.93 21.95
C CYS A 329 -3.87 16.88 22.40
N GLU A 330 -2.98 17.28 21.49
CA GLU A 330 -1.90 18.25 21.74
C GLU A 330 -2.43 19.67 22.05
N SER A 331 -3.75 19.91 21.96
CA SER A 331 -4.38 21.22 22.19
C SER A 331 -5.38 21.22 23.36
N CYS A 332 -5.21 20.36 24.37
CA CYS A 332 -6.13 20.29 25.52
C CYS A 332 -5.87 21.34 26.63
N ALA A 333 -5.30 22.50 26.31
CA ALA A 333 -5.26 23.61 27.27
C ALA A 333 -6.64 24.25 27.51
N SER A 334 -7.63 23.97 26.65
CA SER A 334 -8.97 24.60 26.68
C SER A 334 -10.14 23.60 26.75
N CYS A 335 -9.89 22.29 26.82
CA CYS A 335 -10.92 21.27 26.62
C CYS A 335 -11.59 20.75 27.90
N GLY A 336 -11.01 20.95 29.09
CA GLY A 336 -11.61 20.51 30.38
C GLY A 336 -11.85 18.99 30.55
N CYS A 337 -11.46 18.15 29.59
CA CYS A 337 -11.80 16.72 29.56
C CYS A 337 -10.99 15.81 30.51
N CYS A 338 -10.01 16.34 31.24
CA CYS A 338 -9.15 15.57 32.14
C CYS A 338 -9.36 16.05 33.57
N GLY A 339 -10.19 15.33 34.35
CA GLY A 339 -10.26 15.51 35.81
C GLY A 339 -8.93 15.17 36.49
N PRO A 340 -8.71 15.65 37.72
CA PRO A 340 -7.42 15.53 38.40
C PRO A 340 -7.08 14.06 38.67
N SER A 341 -5.83 13.72 38.41
CA SER A 341 -5.21 12.43 38.72
C SER A 341 -4.98 12.31 40.22
N ASP A 342 -5.59 11.32 40.86
CA ASP A 342 -5.17 10.83 42.18
C ASP A 342 -3.88 9.98 42.07
N PRO A 343 -3.05 9.97 43.12
CA PRO A 343 -1.59 9.80 43.04
C PRO A 343 -1.05 8.44 42.62
#